data_AF-A0A6M0AUQ0-F1
#
_entry.id   AF-A0A6M0AUQ0-F1
#
_cell.length_a   1.000
_cell.length_b   1.000
_cell.length_c   1.000
_cell.angle_alpha   90.00
_cell.angle_beta   90.00
_cell.angle_gamma   90.00
#
_symmetry.space_group_name_H-M   'P 1'
#
loop_
_entity.id
_entity.type
_entity.pdbx_description
1 polymer ?
#
loop_
_entity_poly.entity_id
_entity_poly.type
_entity_poly.pdbx_seq_one_letter_code
_entity_poly.pdbx_strand_id
1 'polypeptide(L)'
;MSRARWNLHAIISLVGPIQVKEVISFDASAAKQSAQSWTLVVYSLPDFETITNISSLTVSGDNQWESVSLKPGKYLLGLRYYHWSDTIEQPTVKADGVKVVDAKQINAPTDINSFYRDLIKRKNWLHVWLNYYVFNLLRFKQWLPQAFVKKVFLPVPNPETKFYYGALKKGESIQFKLAPSLLTTHDIYYSLYSRECFALDWYKITEAEHRTSVSDQKSIYIVRIHPKFERNALFENSWVKIAVV
;
A
#
# COMPACT_ATOMS: atom_id res chain seq x y z
N MET A 1 5.16 -1.29 16.35
CA MET A 1 5.42 -1.69 14.94
C MET A 1 6.89 -1.51 14.63
N SER A 2 7.53 -2.48 13.95
CA SER A 2 9.00 -2.53 13.85
C SER A 2 9.59 -2.12 12.50
N ARG A 3 8.80 -1.73 11.48
CA ARG A 3 9.30 -1.39 10.11
C ARG A 3 8.34 -0.48 9.30
N ALA A 4 8.91 0.34 8.41
CA ALA A 4 8.21 1.24 7.48
C ALA A 4 7.56 0.44 6.32
N ARG A 5 6.49 -0.29 6.62
CA ARG A 5 5.87 -1.26 5.68
C ARG A 5 4.45 -0.89 5.27
N TRP A 6 4.04 0.34 5.53
CA TRP A 6 2.67 0.77 5.38
C TRP A 6 2.33 1.00 3.91
N ASN A 7 1.16 0.51 3.49
CA ASN A 7 0.59 0.85 2.20
C ASN A 7 -0.16 2.19 2.34
N LEU A 8 0.59 3.29 2.25
CA LEU A 8 0.06 4.65 2.49
C LEU A 8 -0.85 5.15 1.36
N HIS A 9 -0.70 4.57 0.17
CA HIS A 9 -1.39 4.98 -1.06
C HIS A 9 -2.70 4.21 -1.27
N ALA A 10 -3.25 3.61 -0.21
CA ALA A 10 -4.50 2.86 -0.25
C ALA A 10 -5.42 3.28 0.90
N ILE A 11 -6.71 3.43 0.61
CA ILE A 11 -7.74 3.45 1.66
C ILE A 11 -8.11 2.01 1.97
N ILE A 12 -7.97 1.62 3.23
CA ILE A 12 -8.19 0.24 3.68
C ILE A 12 -9.45 0.18 4.52
N SER A 13 -10.40 -0.64 4.08
CA SER A 13 -11.58 -1.01 4.85
C SER A 13 -11.42 -2.44 5.36
N LEU A 14 -11.69 -2.65 6.65
CA LEU A 14 -11.60 -3.96 7.29
C LEU A 14 -12.96 -4.30 7.91
N VAL A 15 -13.42 -5.53 7.69
CA VAL A 15 -14.64 -6.02 8.33
C VAL A 15 -14.50 -7.47 8.78
N GLY A 16 -14.92 -7.73 10.01
CA GLY A 16 -14.86 -9.03 10.65
C GLY A 16 -14.80 -8.92 12.17
N PRO A 17 -14.79 -10.06 12.88
CA PRO A 17 -14.86 -11.42 12.34
C PRO A 17 -16.23 -11.75 11.72
N ILE A 18 -16.24 -12.33 10.52
CA ILE A 18 -17.45 -12.87 9.85
C ILE A 18 -17.41 -14.39 9.97
N GLN A 19 -18.49 -14.98 10.49
CA GLN A 19 -18.67 -16.43 10.50
C GLN A 19 -19.17 -16.89 9.13
N VAL A 20 -18.49 -17.86 8.52
CA VAL A 20 -18.82 -18.42 7.20
C VAL A 20 -18.91 -19.94 7.32
N LYS A 21 -19.86 -20.55 6.62
CA LYS A 21 -19.97 -22.00 6.46
C LYS A 21 -19.37 -22.46 5.14
N GLU A 22 -19.67 -21.77 4.05
CA GLU A 22 -19.30 -22.19 2.70
C GLU A 22 -18.90 -21.05 1.79
N VAL A 23 -19.57 -19.90 1.84
CA VAL A 23 -19.34 -18.84 0.85
C VAL A 23 -19.36 -17.45 1.46
N ILE A 24 -18.45 -16.61 0.99
CA ILE A 24 -18.51 -15.17 1.20
C ILE A 24 -18.64 -14.46 -0.15
N SER A 25 -19.55 -13.50 -0.22
CA SER A 25 -19.81 -12.72 -1.43
C SER A 25 -19.77 -11.23 -1.10
N PHE A 26 -19.29 -10.41 -2.03
CA PHE A 26 -19.28 -8.97 -1.88
C PHE A 26 -19.72 -8.28 -3.17
N ASP A 27 -20.27 -7.08 -3.04
CA ASP A 27 -20.64 -6.24 -4.18
C ASP A 27 -19.38 -5.60 -4.77
N ALA A 28 -18.85 -6.18 -5.84
CA ALA A 28 -17.68 -5.68 -6.55
C ALA A 28 -17.98 -4.39 -7.33
N SER A 29 -19.26 -4.11 -7.66
CA SER A 29 -19.64 -2.89 -8.38
C SER A 29 -19.40 -1.65 -7.53
N ALA A 30 -19.70 -1.71 -6.22
CA ALA A 30 -19.38 -0.65 -5.27
C ALA A 30 -17.87 -0.35 -5.26
N ALA A 31 -17.04 -1.40 -5.29
CA ALA A 31 -15.60 -1.21 -5.31
C ALA A 31 -15.07 -0.60 -6.62
N LYS A 32 -15.67 -0.98 -7.76
CA LYS A 32 -15.39 -0.46 -9.09
C LYS A 32 -15.77 1.02 -9.24
N GLN A 33 -16.91 1.42 -8.67
CA GLN A 33 -17.34 2.83 -8.67
C GLN A 33 -16.47 3.71 -7.77
N SER A 34 -15.91 3.13 -6.71
CA SER A 34 -15.14 3.84 -5.70
C SER A 34 -13.68 4.06 -6.07
N ALA A 35 -13.10 3.22 -6.93
CA ALA A 35 -11.67 3.23 -7.20
C ALA A 35 -11.33 2.59 -8.54
N GLN A 36 -10.32 3.13 -9.23
CA GLN A 36 -9.84 2.55 -10.50
C GLN A 36 -9.18 1.18 -10.28
N SER A 37 -8.57 0.97 -9.11
CA SER A 37 -7.98 -0.32 -8.75
C SER A 37 -8.31 -0.68 -7.31
N TRP A 38 -8.63 -1.94 -7.08
CA TRP A 38 -8.97 -2.44 -5.74
C TRP A 38 -8.54 -3.88 -5.54
N THR A 39 -8.35 -4.27 -4.29
CA THR A 39 -8.04 -5.66 -3.91
C THR A 39 -8.72 -6.01 -2.60
N LEU A 40 -9.58 -7.02 -2.63
CA LEU A 40 -10.12 -7.69 -1.47
C LEU A 40 -9.20 -8.85 -1.09
N VAL A 41 -8.86 -8.96 0.19
CA VAL A 41 -8.09 -10.07 0.75
C VAL A 41 -8.90 -10.72 1.86
N VAL A 42 -8.99 -12.05 1.83
CA VAL A 42 -9.65 -12.85 2.87
C VAL A 42 -8.59 -13.42 3.79
N TYR A 43 -8.67 -13.09 5.08
CA TYR A 43 -7.78 -13.61 6.11
C TYR A 43 -8.52 -14.60 7.02
N SER A 44 -7.90 -15.73 7.36
CA SER A 44 -8.40 -16.61 8.42
C SER A 44 -8.23 -15.99 9.80
N LEU A 45 -9.06 -16.40 10.76
CA LEU A 45 -8.88 -16.07 12.17
C LEU A 45 -8.80 -17.34 13.02
N PRO A 46 -7.94 -17.38 14.05
CA PRO A 46 -7.16 -16.26 14.59
C PRO A 46 -5.79 -16.02 13.92
N ASP A 47 -5.39 -16.85 12.94
CA ASP A 47 -4.01 -16.89 12.45
C ASP A 47 -3.64 -15.78 11.45
N PHE A 48 -4.63 -15.03 10.94
CA PHE A 48 -4.47 -13.96 9.94
C PHE A 48 -3.78 -14.42 8.65
N GLU A 49 -3.89 -15.70 8.30
CA GLU A 49 -3.34 -16.23 7.06
C GLU A 49 -4.17 -15.75 5.86
N THR A 50 -3.50 -15.32 4.80
CA THR A 50 -4.18 -14.97 3.55
C THR A 50 -4.68 -16.24 2.87
N ILE A 51 -6.00 -16.43 2.83
CA ILE A 51 -6.64 -17.58 2.19
C ILE A 51 -6.77 -17.36 0.69
N THR A 52 -7.21 -16.17 0.30
CA THR A 52 -7.31 -15.77 -1.10
C THR A 52 -7.36 -14.26 -1.25
N ASN A 53 -7.28 -13.78 -2.49
CA ASN A 53 -7.55 -12.40 -2.86
C ASN A 53 -8.34 -12.33 -4.17
N ILE A 54 -9.11 -11.26 -4.31
CA ILE A 54 -9.82 -10.87 -5.53
C ILE A 54 -9.44 -9.42 -5.81
N SER A 55 -9.12 -9.09 -7.05
CA SER A 55 -8.71 -7.74 -7.43
C SER A 55 -9.32 -7.30 -8.75
N SER A 56 -9.35 -5.99 -8.98
CA SER A 56 -9.75 -5.39 -10.27
C SER A 56 -8.92 -5.85 -11.47
N LEU A 57 -7.76 -6.48 -11.24
CA LEU A 57 -6.90 -7.04 -12.29
C LEU A 57 -7.24 -8.52 -12.60
N THR A 58 -8.05 -9.17 -11.78
CA THR A 58 -8.37 -10.61 -11.89
C THR A 58 -9.83 -10.89 -12.23
N VAL A 59 -10.74 -9.96 -11.95
CA VAL A 59 -12.16 -10.07 -12.31
C VAL A 59 -12.44 -9.41 -13.66
N SER A 60 -13.35 -9.98 -14.46
CA SER A 60 -13.75 -9.39 -15.75
C SER A 60 -14.45 -8.03 -15.60
N GLY A 61 -15.05 -7.80 -14.43
CA GLY A 61 -15.75 -6.56 -14.09
C GLY A 61 -17.20 -6.50 -14.58
N ASP A 62 -17.74 -7.61 -15.08
CA ASP A 62 -19.13 -7.74 -15.56
C ASP A 62 -20.11 -8.11 -14.43
N ASN A 63 -19.61 -8.80 -13.40
CA ASN A 63 -20.44 -9.26 -12.29
C ASN A 63 -20.55 -8.18 -11.22
N GLN A 64 -21.78 -7.95 -10.74
CA GLN A 64 -22.01 -7.14 -9.55
C GLN A 64 -21.49 -7.83 -8.29
N TRP A 65 -21.68 -9.14 -8.19
CA TRP A 65 -21.30 -9.94 -7.02
C TRP A 65 -20.14 -10.87 -7.35
N GLU A 66 -19.09 -10.77 -6.54
CA GLU A 66 -17.97 -11.70 -6.58
C GLU A 66 -17.99 -12.58 -5.33
N SER A 67 -17.71 -13.87 -5.49
CA SER A 67 -17.86 -14.86 -4.43
C SER A 67 -16.62 -15.74 -4.28
N VAL A 68 -16.36 -16.17 -3.04
CA VAL A 68 -15.29 -17.10 -2.70
C VAL A 68 -15.85 -18.23 -1.85
N SER A 69 -15.62 -19.46 -2.30
CA SER A 69 -15.86 -20.65 -1.48
C SER A 69 -14.77 -20.81 -0.42
N LEU A 70 -15.19 -20.96 0.83
CA LEU A 70 -14.32 -21.05 2.00
C LEU A 70 -14.73 -22.26 2.85
N LYS A 71 -13.77 -22.80 3.63
CA LYS A 71 -14.10 -23.79 4.65
C LYS A 71 -14.90 -23.11 5.79
N PRO A 72 -15.70 -23.86 6.56
CA PRO A 72 -16.35 -23.31 7.74
C PRO A 72 -15.34 -22.67 8.71
N GLY A 73 -15.57 -21.42 9.12
CA GLY A 73 -14.61 -20.68 9.94
C GLY A 73 -14.96 -19.22 10.16
N LYS A 74 -14.06 -18.49 10.84
CA LYS A 74 -14.15 -17.04 11.02
C LYS A 74 -13.12 -16.35 10.14
N TYR A 75 -13.55 -15.29 9.48
CA TYR A 75 -12.74 -14.58 8.50
C TYR A 75 -12.75 -13.08 8.73
N LEU A 76 -11.65 -12.43 8.36
CA LEU A 76 -11.53 -10.97 8.26
C LEU A 76 -11.39 -10.63 6.78
N LEU A 77 -12.19 -9.69 6.30
CA LEU A 77 -12.05 -9.14 4.96
C LEU A 77 -11.30 -7.81 5.01
N GLY A 78 -10.29 -7.67 4.18
CA GLY A 78 -9.58 -6.42 3.96
C GLY A 78 -9.69 -5.96 2.52
N LEU A 79 -10.39 -4.85 2.29
CA LEU A 79 -10.53 -4.22 1.00
C LEU A 79 -9.62 -2.99 0.91
N ARG A 80 -8.79 -2.95 -0.12
CA ARG A 80 -7.87 -1.85 -0.40
C ARG A 80 -8.31 -1.15 -1.68
N TYR A 81 -8.50 0.15 -1.60
CA TYR A 81 -8.82 1.02 -2.73
C TYR A 81 -7.58 1.82 -3.14
N TYR A 82 -7.31 1.87 -4.44
CA TYR A 82 -6.24 2.64 -5.06
C TYR A 82 -6.82 3.55 -6.14
N HIS A 83 -6.35 4.79 -6.23
CA HIS A 83 -6.97 5.83 -7.08
C HIS A 83 -8.47 5.94 -6.82
N TRP A 84 -8.81 6.13 -5.56
CA TRP A 84 -10.19 6.30 -5.15
C TRP A 84 -10.76 7.62 -5.67
N SER A 85 -12.07 7.65 -5.88
CA SER A 85 -12.85 8.87 -6.11
C SER A 85 -13.08 9.64 -4.81
N ASP A 86 -13.61 10.86 -4.92
CA ASP A 86 -13.95 11.70 -3.75
C ASP A 86 -14.94 11.03 -2.79
N THR A 87 -15.69 10.04 -3.29
CA THR A 87 -16.68 9.31 -2.53
C THR A 87 -16.50 7.82 -2.71
N ILE A 88 -16.24 7.13 -1.59
CA ILE A 88 -15.94 5.70 -1.55
C ILE A 88 -17.15 4.98 -0.99
N GLU A 89 -17.64 4.02 -1.76
CA GLU A 89 -18.65 3.06 -1.37
C GLU A 89 -17.99 1.77 -0.87
N GLN A 90 -18.11 1.54 0.43
CA GLN A 90 -17.78 0.27 1.06
C GLN A 90 -18.86 -0.74 0.68
N PRO A 91 -18.49 -1.93 0.18
CA PRO A 91 -19.44 -2.86 -0.40
C PRO A 91 -20.30 -3.54 0.66
N THR A 92 -21.49 -3.96 0.23
CA THR A 92 -22.28 -4.94 0.98
C THR A 92 -21.54 -6.29 0.97
N VAL A 93 -21.54 -6.98 2.12
CA VAL A 93 -20.98 -8.34 2.24
C VAL A 93 -22.08 -9.31 2.65
N LYS A 94 -22.10 -10.47 2.01
CA LYS A 94 -22.94 -11.63 2.35
C LYS A 94 -22.08 -12.79 2.81
N ALA A 95 -22.51 -13.47 3.86
CA ALA A 95 -21.98 -14.77 4.27
C ALA A 95 -23.09 -15.80 4.12
N ASP A 96 -22.83 -16.89 3.39
CA ASP A 96 -23.77 -17.97 3.15
C ASP A 96 -25.14 -17.48 2.63
N GLY A 97 -25.11 -16.49 1.73
CA GLY A 97 -26.30 -15.85 1.14
C GLY A 97 -26.98 -14.79 2.02
N VAL A 98 -26.62 -14.69 3.31
CA VAL A 98 -27.19 -13.73 4.26
C VAL A 98 -26.35 -12.46 4.28
N LYS A 99 -27.00 -11.30 4.16
CA LYS A 99 -26.33 -10.00 4.29
C LYS A 99 -25.82 -9.81 5.73
N VAL A 100 -24.52 -9.59 5.88
CA VAL A 100 -23.82 -9.42 7.17
C VAL A 100 -23.22 -8.03 7.36
N VAL A 101 -22.98 -7.31 6.27
CA VAL A 101 -22.45 -5.94 6.28
C VAL A 101 -23.22 -5.14 5.25
N ASP A 102 -23.77 -3.99 5.65
CA ASP A 102 -24.42 -3.05 4.74
C ASP A 102 -23.38 -2.19 4.00
N ALA A 103 -23.73 -1.80 2.77
CA ALA A 103 -22.95 -0.80 2.06
C ALA A 103 -22.91 0.52 2.85
N LYS A 104 -21.77 1.19 2.80
CA LYS A 104 -21.57 2.47 3.47
C LYS A 104 -20.77 3.40 2.59
N GLN A 105 -21.32 4.58 2.36
CA GLN A 105 -20.62 5.64 1.66
C GLN A 105 -19.81 6.48 2.65
N ILE A 106 -18.56 6.76 2.29
CA ILE A 106 -17.67 7.65 3.03
C ILE A 106 -17.01 8.63 2.05
N ASN A 107 -16.78 9.85 2.50
CA ASN A 107 -15.98 10.80 1.71
C ASN A 107 -14.50 10.47 1.88
N ALA A 108 -13.76 10.52 0.78
CA ALA A 108 -12.31 10.49 0.84
C ALA A 108 -11.80 11.70 1.66
N PRO A 109 -10.76 11.52 2.48
CA PRO A 109 -10.19 12.62 3.24
C PRO A 109 -9.60 13.65 2.28
N THR A 110 -9.91 14.93 2.52
CA THR A 110 -9.37 16.06 1.74
C THR A 110 -7.85 16.16 1.83
N ASP A 111 -7.29 15.83 2.99
CA ASP A 111 -5.86 15.65 3.21
C ASP A 111 -5.57 14.24 3.74
N ILE A 112 -5.21 13.32 2.84
CA ILE A 112 -4.86 11.93 3.18
C ILE A 112 -3.68 11.83 4.16
N ASN A 113 -2.80 12.83 4.19
CA ASN A 113 -1.60 12.83 5.04
C ASN A 113 -1.87 13.35 6.45
N SER A 114 -3.00 14.02 6.69
CA SER A 114 -3.39 14.55 8.02
C SER A 114 -3.31 13.47 9.11
N PHE A 115 -3.82 12.27 8.82
CA PHE A 115 -3.76 11.13 9.73
C PHE A 115 -2.32 10.78 10.14
N TYR A 116 -1.37 10.84 9.21
CA TYR A 116 0.04 10.51 9.50
C TYR A 116 0.73 11.61 10.33
N ARG A 117 0.38 12.87 10.08
CA ARG A 117 0.84 14.02 10.91
C ARG A 117 0.41 13.89 12.36
N ASP A 118 -0.74 13.27 12.62
CA ASP A 118 -1.21 12.98 13.98
C ASP A 118 -0.64 11.66 14.52
N LEU A 119 -0.52 10.63 13.71
CA LEU A 119 -0.03 9.31 14.12
C LEU A 119 1.37 9.38 14.74
N ILE A 120 2.28 10.19 14.18
CA ILE A 120 3.64 10.32 14.70
C ILE A 120 3.68 10.89 16.12
N LYS A 121 2.65 11.61 16.57
CA LYS A 121 2.54 12.12 17.95
C LYS A 121 2.41 10.99 18.97
N ARG A 122 2.00 9.79 18.54
CA ARG A 122 1.91 8.57 19.37
C ARG A 122 3.25 7.84 19.51
N LYS A 123 4.34 8.35 18.93
CA LYS A 123 5.68 7.75 19.06
C LYS A 123 6.13 7.77 20.52
N ASN A 124 6.92 6.77 20.89
CA ASN A 124 7.55 6.67 22.20
C ASN A 124 8.93 6.00 22.07
N TRP A 125 9.67 5.92 23.17
CA TRP A 125 11.05 5.41 23.18
C TRP A 125 11.18 3.95 22.68
N LEU A 126 10.17 3.10 22.89
CA LEU A 126 10.18 1.72 22.39
C LEU A 126 10.25 1.68 20.85
N HIS A 127 9.55 2.60 20.18
CA HIS A 127 9.61 2.70 18.72
C HIS A 127 11.00 3.09 18.24
N VAL A 128 11.65 4.03 18.93
CA VAL A 128 13.02 4.44 18.61
C VAL A 128 13.96 3.26 18.74
N TRP A 129 13.90 2.54 19.86
CA TRP A 129 14.77 1.41 20.13
C TRP A 129 14.60 0.28 19.09
N LEU A 130 13.35 -0.13 18.82
CA LEU A 130 13.05 -1.19 17.86
C LEU A 130 13.46 -0.85 16.41
N ASN A 131 13.45 0.43 16.04
CA ASN A 131 13.70 0.88 14.66
C ASN A 131 15.05 1.56 14.45
N TYR A 132 15.87 1.73 15.49
CA TYR A 132 17.10 2.51 15.44
C TYR A 132 18.05 2.09 14.30
N TYR A 133 18.15 0.77 14.08
CA TYR A 133 19.02 0.20 13.06
C TYR A 133 18.60 0.52 11.63
N VAL A 134 17.31 0.79 11.37
CA VAL A 134 16.74 0.85 10.01
C VAL A 134 17.36 1.99 9.22
N PHE A 135 17.47 3.18 9.81
CA PHE A 135 18.09 4.33 9.15
C PHE A 135 19.54 4.02 8.73
N ASN A 136 20.32 3.44 9.65
CA ASN A 136 21.74 3.14 9.40
C ASN A 136 21.89 2.03 8.35
N LEU A 137 21.07 0.97 8.45
CA LEU A 137 20.99 -0.10 7.45
C LEU A 137 20.80 0.46 6.04
N LEU A 138 19.86 1.40 5.89
CA LEU A 138 19.56 1.99 4.59
C LEU A 138 20.60 3.02 4.13
N ARG A 139 21.21 3.78 5.05
CA ARG A 139 22.27 4.73 4.70
C ARG A 139 23.52 4.03 4.17
N PHE A 140 23.82 2.86 4.74
CA PHE A 140 25.02 2.09 4.42
C PHE A 140 24.72 0.85 3.58
N LYS A 141 23.53 0.76 2.97
CA LYS A 141 23.09 -0.41 2.21
C LYS A 141 24.00 -0.80 1.04
N GLN A 142 24.82 0.13 0.55
CA GLN A 142 25.77 -0.13 -0.54
C GLN A 142 26.93 -1.04 -0.11
N TRP A 143 27.24 -1.10 1.18
CA TRP A 143 28.28 -1.95 1.75
C TRP A 143 27.74 -3.26 2.34
N LEU A 144 26.45 -3.53 2.16
CA LEU A 144 25.77 -4.70 2.70
C LEU A 144 25.26 -5.59 1.56
N PRO A 145 25.14 -6.91 1.77
CA PRO A 145 24.52 -7.81 0.80
C PRO A 145 23.08 -7.36 0.50
N GLN A 146 22.77 -7.13 -0.78
CA GLN A 146 21.44 -6.62 -1.17
C GLN A 146 20.30 -7.57 -0.77
N ALA A 147 20.53 -8.88 -0.81
CA ALA A 147 19.56 -9.87 -0.37
C ALA A 147 19.21 -9.73 1.12
N PHE A 148 20.21 -9.47 1.97
CA PHE A 148 20.02 -9.22 3.39
C PHE A 148 19.19 -7.95 3.62
N VAL A 149 19.58 -6.83 2.99
CA VAL A 149 18.86 -5.56 3.14
C VAL A 149 17.39 -5.70 2.69
N LYS A 150 17.14 -6.35 1.54
CA LYS A 150 15.79 -6.63 1.04
C LYS A 150 14.98 -7.46 2.03
N LYS A 151 15.52 -8.59 2.50
CA LYS A 151 14.85 -9.49 3.47
C LYS A 151 14.50 -8.78 4.78
N VAL A 152 15.39 -7.92 5.27
CA VAL A 152 15.18 -7.21 6.53
C VAL A 152 14.18 -6.06 6.35
N PHE A 153 14.37 -5.22 5.34
CA PHE A 153 13.60 -3.98 5.21
C PHE A 153 12.27 -4.17 4.50
N LEU A 154 12.28 -4.73 3.28
CA LEU A 154 11.08 -4.83 2.46
C LEU A 154 10.10 -5.87 3.01
N PRO A 155 8.77 -5.67 2.86
CA PRO A 155 7.80 -6.74 3.03
C PRO A 155 7.97 -7.80 1.93
N VAL A 156 7.24 -8.92 2.02
CA VAL A 156 7.09 -9.85 0.90
C VAL A 156 6.59 -9.02 -0.29
N PRO A 157 7.40 -8.84 -1.35
CA PRO A 157 7.04 -7.94 -2.43
C PRO A 157 5.85 -8.53 -3.18
N ASN A 158 4.86 -7.70 -3.52
CA ASN A 158 4.00 -8.03 -4.66
C ASN A 158 4.96 -8.14 -5.87
N PRO A 159 5.03 -9.29 -6.59
CA PRO A 159 5.95 -9.47 -7.70
C PRO A 159 5.89 -8.35 -8.76
N GLU A 160 4.72 -7.73 -8.87
CA GLU A 160 4.43 -6.63 -9.81
C GLU A 160 4.98 -5.28 -9.35
N THR A 161 5.18 -5.09 -8.03
CA THR A 161 5.63 -3.80 -7.49
C THR A 161 7.15 -3.74 -7.43
N LYS A 162 7.75 -2.76 -8.13
CA LYS A 162 9.17 -2.43 -7.97
C LYS A 162 9.35 -1.44 -6.83
N PHE A 163 10.41 -1.66 -6.04
CA PHE A 163 10.71 -0.85 -4.86
C PHE A 163 12.07 -0.18 -4.99
N TYR A 164 12.09 1.14 -4.83
CA TYR A 164 13.31 1.90 -4.53
C TYR A 164 13.19 2.45 -3.12
N TYR A 165 14.27 2.47 -2.36
CA TYR A 165 14.22 2.83 -0.95
C TYR A 165 15.59 3.27 -0.44
N GLY A 166 15.60 4.08 0.60
CA GLY A 166 16.84 4.61 1.17
C GLY A 166 16.59 5.48 2.39
N ALA A 167 17.59 6.25 2.77
CA ALA A 167 17.53 7.15 3.92
C ALA A 167 18.03 8.56 3.54
N LEU A 168 17.39 9.57 4.11
CA LEU A 168 17.70 10.99 3.94
C LEU A 168 18.16 11.57 5.29
N LYS A 169 19.26 12.31 5.28
CA LYS A 169 19.63 13.19 6.38
C LYS A 169 18.80 14.47 6.31
N LYS A 170 18.77 15.19 7.44
CA LYS A 170 18.26 16.56 7.47
C LYS A 170 18.99 17.40 6.42
N GLY A 171 18.24 18.12 5.60
CA GLY A 171 18.77 18.93 4.50
C GLY A 171 18.86 18.20 3.16
N GLU A 172 18.74 16.87 3.12
CA GLU A 172 18.75 16.09 1.87
C GLU A 172 17.33 15.97 1.29
N SER A 173 17.26 15.82 -0.03
CA SER A 173 16.04 15.61 -0.82
C SER A 173 16.29 14.52 -1.87
N ILE A 174 15.26 14.12 -2.60
CA ILE A 174 15.40 13.17 -3.71
C ILE A 174 15.03 13.84 -5.01
N GLN A 175 15.89 13.68 -6.01
CA GLN A 175 15.61 14.03 -7.38
C GLN A 175 15.30 12.78 -8.20
N PHE A 176 14.20 12.84 -8.92
CA PHE A 176 13.74 11.82 -9.85
C PHE A 176 13.92 12.30 -11.28
N LYS A 177 14.38 11.40 -12.14
CA LYS A 177 14.27 11.52 -13.60
C LYS A 177 13.67 10.21 -14.12
N LEU A 178 12.48 10.32 -14.70
CA LEU A 178 11.60 9.22 -15.06
C LEU A 178 11.33 9.27 -16.56
N ALA A 179 11.37 8.13 -17.22
CA ALA A 179 10.99 8.05 -18.63
C ALA A 179 9.47 8.31 -18.79
N PRO A 180 9.03 9.07 -19.81
CA PRO A 180 7.61 9.27 -20.07
C PRO A 180 6.82 7.97 -20.23
N SER A 181 7.42 6.93 -20.83
CA SER A 181 6.83 5.59 -20.97
C SER A 181 6.50 4.90 -19.65
N LEU A 182 7.26 5.21 -18.59
CA LEU A 182 6.97 4.70 -17.26
C LEU A 182 5.71 5.36 -16.68
N LEU A 183 5.56 6.66 -16.86
CA LEU A 183 4.42 7.42 -16.33
C LEU A 183 3.10 7.06 -17.02
N THR A 184 3.14 6.57 -18.26
CA THR A 184 1.94 6.09 -18.95
C THR A 184 1.48 4.72 -18.45
N THR A 185 2.43 3.82 -18.16
CA THR A 185 2.17 2.41 -17.86
C THR A 185 2.10 2.08 -16.36
N HIS A 186 2.75 2.88 -15.51
CA HIS A 186 2.89 2.63 -14.08
C HIS A 186 2.50 3.83 -13.24
N ASP A 187 2.02 3.55 -12.04
CA ASP A 187 1.89 4.51 -10.96
C ASP A 187 3.13 4.50 -10.08
N ILE A 188 3.56 5.70 -9.69
CA ILE A 188 4.76 5.90 -8.89
C ILE A 188 4.34 6.62 -7.61
N TYR A 189 4.57 5.97 -6.48
CA TYR A 189 4.22 6.50 -5.16
C TYR A 189 5.47 6.74 -4.34
N TYR A 190 5.64 7.97 -3.89
CA TYR A 190 6.65 8.33 -2.90
C TYR A 190 6.05 8.22 -1.50
N SER A 191 6.80 7.65 -0.57
CA SER A 191 6.44 7.57 0.84
C SER A 191 7.63 7.97 1.69
N LEU A 192 7.44 8.93 2.58
CA LEU A 192 8.41 9.38 3.55
C LEU A 192 8.02 8.88 4.94
N TYR A 193 9.01 8.37 5.66
CA TYR A 193 8.88 7.89 7.01
C TYR A 193 9.93 8.55 7.90
N SER A 194 9.60 8.73 9.19
CA SER A 194 10.59 9.10 10.19
C SER A 194 11.63 7.99 10.36
N ARG A 195 12.75 8.29 11.03
CA ARG A 195 13.74 7.29 11.43
C ARG A 195 13.12 6.11 12.19
N GLU A 196 12.07 6.35 12.97
CA GLU A 196 11.34 5.35 13.75
C GLU A 196 10.30 4.58 12.93
N CYS A 197 10.31 4.74 11.60
CA CYS A 197 9.40 4.09 10.66
C CYS A 197 7.92 4.51 10.77
N PHE A 198 7.62 5.68 11.35
CA PHE A 198 6.29 6.28 11.26
C PHE A 198 6.12 6.98 9.91
N ALA A 199 4.97 6.79 9.27
CA ALA A 199 4.65 7.55 8.07
C ALA A 199 4.61 9.05 8.38
N LEU A 200 5.22 9.85 7.51
CA LEU A 200 5.23 11.30 7.59
C LEU A 200 4.39 11.90 6.47
N ASP A 201 4.60 11.40 5.26
CA ASP A 201 3.99 11.93 4.05
C ASP A 201 4.02 10.89 2.94
N TRP A 202 3.09 10.99 2.01
CA TRP A 202 3.13 10.25 0.75
C TRP A 202 2.37 11.01 -0.34
N TYR A 203 2.78 10.79 -1.58
CA TYR A 203 2.07 11.31 -2.76
C TYR A 203 2.45 10.54 -4.01
N LYS A 204 1.64 10.70 -5.06
CA LYS A 204 1.92 10.16 -6.39
C LYS A 204 2.85 11.11 -7.14
N ILE A 205 3.86 10.57 -7.81
CA ILE A 205 4.71 11.33 -8.74
C ILE A 205 4.10 11.19 -10.13
N THR A 206 3.76 12.31 -10.75
CA THR A 206 3.13 12.38 -12.08
C THR A 206 4.03 13.03 -13.14
N GLU A 207 5.15 13.61 -12.71
CA GLU A 207 6.06 14.39 -13.56
C GLU A 207 7.34 13.61 -13.86
N ALA A 208 7.92 13.82 -15.05
CA ALA A 208 9.13 13.12 -15.48
C ALA A 208 10.35 13.54 -14.68
N GLU A 209 10.48 14.84 -14.38
CA GLU A 209 11.47 15.34 -13.44
C GLU A 209 10.73 15.81 -12.19
N HIS A 210 11.10 15.27 -11.03
CA HIS A 210 10.46 15.63 -9.77
C HIS A 210 11.50 15.75 -8.67
N ARG A 211 11.35 16.74 -7.79
CA ARG A 211 12.19 16.86 -6.59
C ARG A 211 11.31 16.87 -5.35
N THR A 212 11.63 16.02 -4.39
CA THR A 212 10.92 16.02 -3.11
C THR A 212 11.27 17.28 -2.31
N SER A 213 10.39 17.65 -1.39
CA SER A 213 10.74 18.57 -0.31
C SER A 213 11.99 18.08 0.43
N VAL A 214 12.77 19.05 0.92
CA VAL A 214 13.94 18.78 1.76
C VAL A 214 13.48 18.13 3.07
N SER A 215 14.18 17.08 3.49
CA SER A 215 13.90 16.42 4.75
C SER A 215 14.32 17.30 5.93
N ASP A 216 13.40 17.50 6.87
CA ASP A 216 13.62 18.27 8.09
C ASP A 216 14.35 17.47 9.20
N GLN A 217 14.44 16.16 9.02
CA GLN A 217 14.97 15.20 9.99
C GLN A 217 15.66 14.02 9.32
N LYS A 218 16.09 13.04 10.12
CA LYS A 218 16.56 11.76 9.58
C LYS A 218 15.33 10.94 9.18
N SER A 219 15.22 10.65 7.89
CA SER A 219 14.05 9.99 7.33
C SER A 219 14.41 8.81 6.47
N ILE A 220 13.42 7.97 6.22
CA ILE A 220 13.47 6.79 5.37
C ILE A 220 12.47 7.02 4.26
N TYR A 221 12.83 6.68 3.02
CA TYR A 221 11.90 6.74 1.91
C TYR A 221 11.67 5.38 1.27
N ILE A 222 10.47 5.21 0.72
CA ILE A 222 10.10 4.10 -0.16
C ILE A 222 9.38 4.69 -1.37
N VAL A 223 9.85 4.32 -2.55
CA VAL A 223 9.21 4.57 -3.83
C VAL A 223 8.66 3.24 -4.32
N ARG A 224 7.36 3.21 -4.61
CA ARG A 224 6.68 2.04 -5.16
C ARG A 224 6.29 2.35 -6.58
N ILE A 225 6.62 1.45 -7.49
CA ILE A 225 6.23 1.52 -8.89
C ILE A 225 5.35 0.32 -9.15
N HIS A 226 4.09 0.56 -9.51
CA HIS A 226 3.08 -0.47 -9.71
C HIS A 226 2.42 -0.31 -11.09
N PRO A 227 2.19 -1.40 -11.85
CA PRO A 227 1.49 -1.30 -13.13
C PRO A 227 0.07 -0.75 -12.98
N LYS A 228 -0.37 0.06 -13.95
CA LYS A 228 -1.73 0.63 -13.96
C LYS A 228 -2.79 -0.36 -14.42
N PHE A 229 -2.51 -1.04 -15.53
CA PHE A 229 -3.51 -1.78 -16.30
C PHE A 229 -3.16 -3.25 -16.45
N GLU A 230 -1.89 -3.57 -16.68
CA GLU A 230 -1.47 -4.94 -17.00
C GLU A 230 -0.45 -5.46 -16.00
N ARG A 231 -0.72 -6.65 -15.49
CA ARG A 231 0.17 -7.37 -14.56
C ARG A 231 1.61 -7.49 -15.06
N ASN A 232 1.77 -7.73 -16.36
CA ASN A 232 3.06 -7.95 -17.00
C ASN A 232 3.54 -6.74 -17.82
N ALA A 233 3.10 -5.53 -17.46
CA ALA A 233 3.57 -4.31 -18.11
C ALA A 233 5.10 -4.28 -18.15
N LEU A 234 5.66 -3.99 -19.32
CA LEU A 234 7.10 -3.94 -19.53
C LEU A 234 7.71 -2.87 -18.61
N PHE A 235 8.78 -3.25 -17.90
CA PHE A 235 9.50 -2.37 -17.00
C PHE A 235 11.01 -2.46 -17.26
N GLU A 236 11.62 -1.33 -17.62
CA GLU A 236 13.07 -1.22 -17.75
C GLU A 236 13.66 -0.43 -16.58
N ASN A 237 14.72 -0.96 -15.96
CA ASN A 237 15.40 -0.26 -14.87
C ASN A 237 15.99 1.09 -15.31
N SER A 238 16.33 1.24 -16.60
CA SER A 238 16.84 2.48 -17.21
C SER A 238 15.83 3.64 -17.14
N TRP A 239 14.53 3.34 -17.01
CA TRP A 239 13.46 4.34 -16.97
C TRP A 239 13.43 5.13 -15.66
N VAL A 240 14.18 4.70 -14.65
CA VAL A 240 14.17 5.31 -13.32
C VAL A 240 15.58 5.71 -12.91
N LYS A 241 15.81 7.01 -12.76
CA LYS A 241 17.02 7.56 -12.14
C LYS A 241 16.63 8.31 -10.88
N ILE A 242 17.21 7.91 -9.76
CA ILE A 242 16.96 8.49 -8.44
C ILE A 242 18.29 8.90 -7.83
N ALA A 243 18.41 10.16 -7.43
CA ALA A 243 19.57 10.70 -6.74
C ALA A 243 19.16 11.36 -5.43
N VAL A 244 19.97 11.18 -4.39
CA VAL A 244 19.85 11.97 -3.15
C VAL A 244 20.70 13.23 -3.34
N VAL A 245 20.10 14.40 -3.14
CA VAL A 245 20.70 15.73 -3.36
C VAL A 245 20.49 16.67 -2.18
#